data_AF-A0A6I4MI05-F1
#
_entry.id   AF-A0A6I4MI05-F1
#
_cell.length_a   1.000
_cell.length_b   1.000
_cell.length_c   1.000
_cell.angle_alpha   90.00
_cell.angle_beta   90.00
_cell.angle_gamma   90.00
#
_symmetry.space_group_name_H-M   'P 1'
#
loop_
_entity.id
_entity.type
_entity.pdbx_description
1 polymer ?
#
loop_
_entity_poly.entity_id
_entity_poly.type
_entity_poly.pdbx_seq_one_letter_code
_entity_poly.pdbx_strand_id
1 'polypeptide(L)'
;MTISLEKRGVSCVAELLEKDAPRTCEAVWRGLPLGGDAYHAKYARNEVYTMVERFAEEEVGLENPTVTPIPGDVVYFSFPGGMLDRAFKEEKNIHGLPGVIDLAIFYGRNNLLLNGDVGWVPGNVYATITEGLDRMAEACNDVWRSGAVGERLVYRRHES
;
A
#
# COMPACT_ATOMS: atom_id res chain seq x y z
N MET A 1 1.00 0.02 14.12
CA MET A 1 -0.18 0.19 13.25
C MET A 1 -0.76 -1.19 12.93
N THR A 2 -2.08 -1.36 12.92
CA THR A 2 -2.73 -2.61 12.49
C THR A 2 -3.14 -2.51 11.03
N ILE A 3 -2.88 -3.55 10.24
CA ILE A 3 -3.28 -3.66 8.84
C ILE A 3 -4.17 -4.89 8.68
N SER A 4 -5.35 -4.74 8.08
CA SER A 4 -6.37 -5.78 8.02
C SER A 4 -6.92 -5.99 6.62
N LEU A 5 -7.09 -7.25 6.23
CA LEU A 5 -8.02 -7.68 5.18
C LEU A 5 -9.36 -8.00 5.83
N GLU A 6 -10.32 -7.09 5.73
CA GLU A 6 -11.53 -7.09 6.58
C GLU A 6 -12.44 -8.30 6.32
N LYS A 7 -12.69 -8.66 5.07
CA LYS A 7 -13.58 -9.77 4.71
C LYS A 7 -12.97 -11.11 5.07
N ARG A 8 -11.65 -11.25 4.93
CA ARG A 8 -10.89 -12.44 5.38
C ARG A 8 -10.68 -12.49 6.89
N GLY A 9 -10.87 -11.39 7.61
CA GLY A 9 -10.66 -11.33 9.06
C GLY A 9 -9.20 -11.53 9.47
N VAL A 10 -8.25 -11.25 8.58
CA VAL A 10 -6.81 -11.42 8.84
C VAL A 10 -6.17 -10.06 9.08
N SER A 11 -5.35 -9.96 10.13
CA SER A 11 -4.65 -8.72 10.47
C SER A 11 -3.18 -8.97 10.82
N CYS A 12 -2.32 -8.01 10.56
CA CYS A 12 -0.92 -7.98 11.00
C CYS A 12 -0.63 -6.66 11.73
N VAL A 13 0.48 -6.62 12.47
CA VAL A 13 0.99 -5.41 13.13
C VAL A 13 2.24 -4.95 12.41
N ALA A 14 2.30 -3.66 12.11
CA ALA A 14 3.46 -3.01 11.52
C ALA A 14 3.99 -1.90 12.43
N GLU A 15 5.30 -1.86 12.59
CA GLU A 15 6.05 -0.81 13.28
C GLU A 15 6.37 0.31 12.29
N LEU A 16 6.09 1.56 12.67
CA LEU A 16 6.42 2.73 11.86
C LEU A 16 7.92 3.01 11.91
N LEU A 17 8.53 3.27 10.76
CA LEU A 17 9.95 3.58 10.61
C LEU A 17 10.20 5.08 10.83
N GLU A 18 9.79 5.61 11.98
CA GLU A 18 9.77 7.07 12.25
C GLU A 18 11.16 7.72 12.15
N LYS A 19 12.23 6.95 12.33
CA LYS A 19 13.60 7.43 12.17
C LYS A 19 13.98 7.63 10.70
N ASP A 20 13.60 6.68 9.84
CA ASP A 20 14.09 6.60 8.46
C ASP A 20 13.11 7.25 7.47
N ALA A 21 11.81 7.26 7.80
CA ALA A 21 10.74 7.87 7.02
C ALA A 21 9.81 8.77 7.86
N PRO A 22 10.34 9.78 8.58
CA PRO A 22 9.57 10.59 9.52
C PRO A 22 8.37 11.30 8.90
N ARG A 23 8.54 11.90 7.72
CA ARG A 23 7.46 12.68 7.07
C ARG A 23 6.36 11.77 6.57
N THR A 24 6.72 10.63 5.98
CA THR A 24 5.77 9.62 5.51
C THR A 24 5.00 9.01 6.69
N CYS A 25 5.71 8.66 7.77
CA CYS A 25 5.09 8.14 8.99
C CYS A 25 4.11 9.13 9.60
N GLU A 26 4.49 10.41 9.73
CA GLU A 26 3.64 11.45 10.28
C GLU A 26 2.38 11.67 9.43
N ALA A 27 2.54 11.78 8.10
CA ALA A 27 1.43 11.95 7.17
C ALA A 27 0.44 10.79 7.27
N VAL A 28 0.93 9.54 7.24
CA VAL A 28 0.08 8.35 7.37
C VAL A 28 -0.60 8.33 8.73
N TRP A 29 0.15 8.49 9.83
CA TRP A 29 -0.37 8.40 11.19
C TRP A 29 -1.47 9.41 11.52
N ARG A 30 -1.35 10.64 10.98
CA ARG A 30 -2.38 11.68 11.06
C ARG A 30 -3.60 11.36 10.21
N GLY A 31 -3.41 10.71 9.05
CA GLY A 31 -4.47 10.30 8.15
C GLY A 31 -5.24 9.05 8.58
N LEU A 32 -4.71 8.23 9.48
CA LEU A 32 -5.38 7.01 9.95
C LEU A 32 -6.74 7.33 10.62
N PRO A 33 -7.80 6.51 10.37
CA PRO A 33 -7.79 5.27 9.58
C PRO A 33 -7.84 5.52 8.07
N LEU A 34 -7.11 4.68 7.32
CA LEU A 34 -7.04 4.72 5.86
C LEU A 34 -7.41 3.35 5.28
N GLY A 35 -8.07 3.31 4.13
CA GLY A 35 -8.33 2.04 3.45
C GLY A 35 -9.42 2.12 2.39
N GLY A 36 -9.49 1.08 1.58
CA GLY A 36 -10.37 0.97 0.43
C GLY A 36 -10.45 -0.46 -0.05
N ASP A 37 -10.91 -0.64 -1.28
CA ASP A 37 -10.92 -1.95 -1.93
C ASP A 37 -9.50 -2.49 -2.07
N ALA A 38 -9.32 -3.77 -1.74
CA ALA A 38 -8.04 -4.44 -1.88
C ALA A 38 -7.80 -4.85 -3.34
N TYR A 39 -6.55 -4.73 -3.79
CA TYR A 39 -6.11 -5.20 -5.10
C TYR A 39 -4.83 -5.99 -4.96
N HIS A 40 -4.68 -7.04 -5.78
CA HIS A 40 -3.40 -7.71 -5.93
C HIS A 40 -2.67 -7.11 -7.13
N ALA A 41 -1.39 -6.80 -6.96
CA ALA A 41 -0.59 -6.18 -8.00
C ALA A 41 -0.41 -7.10 -9.21
N LYS A 42 -0.29 -6.46 -10.39
CA LYS A 42 -0.02 -7.15 -11.67
C LYS A 42 1.47 -7.19 -12.02
N TYR A 43 2.23 -6.14 -11.67
CA TYR A 43 3.64 -6.02 -12.05
C TYR A 43 4.61 -6.19 -10.86
N ALA A 44 4.29 -5.66 -9.67
CA ALA A 44 5.20 -5.68 -8.52
C ALA A 44 5.27 -7.03 -7.79
N ARG A 45 4.60 -8.06 -8.33
CA ARG A 45 4.60 -9.44 -7.85
C ARG A 45 3.87 -9.62 -6.51
N ASN A 46 4.55 -9.76 -5.38
CA ASN A 46 3.94 -10.18 -4.11
C ASN A 46 3.42 -8.97 -3.32
N GLU A 47 2.47 -8.25 -3.92
CA GLU A 47 1.92 -7.00 -3.39
C GLU A 47 0.39 -7.07 -3.34
N VAL A 48 -0.16 -6.63 -2.20
CA VAL A 48 -1.57 -6.27 -2.07
C VAL A 48 -1.63 -4.81 -1.63
N TYR A 49 -2.53 -4.05 -2.24
CA TYR A 49 -2.59 -2.61 -2.05
C TYR A 49 -4.02 -2.07 -2.07
N THR A 50 -4.18 -0.82 -1.63
CA THR A 50 -5.41 -0.03 -1.75
C THR A 50 -5.07 1.38 -2.19
N MET A 51 -5.98 1.99 -2.95
CA MET A 51 -5.91 3.40 -3.30
C MET A 51 -6.75 4.22 -2.31
N VAL A 52 -6.22 5.34 -1.85
CA VAL A 52 -6.92 6.30 -0.99
C VAL A 52 -6.77 7.71 -1.53
N GLU A 53 -7.70 8.59 -1.13
CA GLU A 53 -7.58 10.02 -1.41
C GLU A 53 -6.34 10.60 -0.75
N ARG A 54 -5.80 11.67 -1.32
CA ARG A 54 -4.68 12.39 -0.71
C ARG A 54 -5.12 12.96 0.65
N PHE A 55 -4.36 12.63 1.68
CA PHE A 55 -4.68 12.99 3.08
C PHE A 55 -3.63 13.91 3.73
N ALA A 56 -2.54 14.24 3.03
CA ALA A 56 -1.54 15.19 3.47
C ALA A 56 -1.75 16.55 2.79
N GLU A 57 -1.60 17.65 3.55
CA GLU A 57 -1.72 19.03 3.02
C GLU A 57 -0.64 19.33 1.97
N GLU A 58 0.57 18.80 2.19
CA GLU A 58 1.71 18.91 1.28
C GLU A 58 2.17 17.53 0.80
N GLU A 59 2.76 17.45 -0.39
CA GLU A 59 3.36 16.20 -0.85
C GLU A 59 4.59 15.85 0.00
N VAL A 60 4.60 14.61 0.52
CA VAL A 60 5.72 14.07 1.30
C VAL A 60 7.02 14.01 0.46
N GLY A 61 6.90 13.73 -0.84
CA GLY A 61 8.02 13.45 -1.73
C GLY A 61 8.64 12.07 -1.47
N LEU A 62 9.76 11.77 -2.16
CA LEU A 62 10.50 10.52 -1.94
C LEU A 62 11.21 10.55 -0.58
N GLU A 63 11.07 9.45 0.17
CA GLU A 63 11.63 9.26 1.50
C GLU A 63 11.77 7.78 1.80
N ASN A 64 12.96 7.34 2.24
CA ASN A 64 13.29 5.92 2.40
C ASN A 64 12.85 5.03 1.21
N PRO A 65 13.23 5.38 -0.04
CA PRO A 65 12.65 4.75 -1.22
C PRO A 65 13.24 3.37 -1.49
N THR A 66 12.42 2.48 -2.03
CA THR A 66 12.86 1.21 -2.61
C THR A 66 12.26 1.00 -4.00
N VAL A 67 12.99 0.29 -4.85
CA VAL A 67 12.45 -0.34 -6.08
C VAL A 67 12.49 -1.88 -6.01
N THR A 68 12.97 -2.42 -4.88
CA THR A 68 13.13 -3.84 -4.60
C THR A 68 12.56 -4.16 -3.21
N PRO A 69 11.25 -3.98 -3.00
CA PRO A 69 10.65 -4.17 -1.69
C PRO A 69 10.76 -5.63 -1.24
N ILE A 70 10.90 -5.82 0.07
CA ILE A 70 11.13 -7.11 0.73
C ILE A 70 9.89 -7.56 1.53
N PRO A 71 9.81 -8.84 1.96
CA PRO A 71 8.71 -9.29 2.80
C PRO A 71 8.61 -8.48 4.09
N GLY A 72 7.43 -7.95 4.36
CA GLY A 72 7.14 -7.11 5.53
C GLY A 72 7.13 -5.62 5.22
N ASP A 73 7.62 -5.18 4.06
CA ASP A 73 7.59 -3.76 3.70
C ASP A 73 6.14 -3.26 3.57
N VAL A 74 5.87 -2.11 4.19
CA VAL A 74 4.66 -1.33 3.98
C VAL A 74 5.06 -0.04 3.28
N VAL A 75 4.48 0.18 2.10
CA VAL A 75 4.99 1.15 1.12
C VAL A 75 3.92 2.16 0.75
N TYR A 76 4.34 3.42 0.66
CA TYR A 76 3.54 4.55 0.24
C TYR A 76 3.99 5.01 -1.16
N PHE A 77 3.05 5.17 -2.09
CA PHE A 77 3.29 5.83 -3.37
C PHE A 77 2.34 7.01 -3.54
N SER A 78 2.87 8.11 -4.07
CA SER A 78 2.07 9.26 -4.50
C SER A 78 2.02 9.30 -6.01
N PHE A 79 0.85 9.03 -6.59
CA PHE A 79 0.62 9.15 -8.02
C PHE A 79 -0.11 10.47 -8.31
N PRO A 80 0.48 11.39 -9.09
CA PRO A 80 -0.23 12.55 -9.59
C PRO A 80 -1.23 12.09 -10.66
N GLY A 81 -2.31 12.86 -10.85
CA GLY A 81 -3.38 12.50 -11.77
C GLY A 81 -2.88 12.12 -13.17
N GLY A 82 -1.80 12.69 -13.70
CA GLY A 82 -1.31 12.36 -15.04
C GLY A 82 -0.66 10.97 -15.21
N MET A 83 -0.26 10.28 -14.13
CA MET A 83 0.55 9.05 -14.22
C MET A 83 -0.25 7.75 -14.30
N LEU A 84 -1.54 7.76 -13.98
CA LEU A 84 -2.40 6.58 -14.06
C LEU A 84 -3.21 6.64 -15.37
N ASP A 85 -3.30 5.52 -16.08
CA ASP A 85 -4.07 5.45 -17.32
C ASP A 85 -5.57 5.68 -17.03
N ARG A 86 -6.30 6.16 -18.06
CA ARG A 86 -7.71 6.53 -17.91
C ARG A 86 -8.58 5.34 -17.50
N ALA A 87 -8.36 4.15 -18.09
CA ALA A 87 -9.17 2.97 -17.82
C ALA A 87 -8.95 2.47 -16.39
N PHE A 88 -7.72 2.51 -15.88
CA PHE A 88 -7.42 2.21 -14.47
C PHE A 88 -8.16 3.17 -13.53
N LYS A 89 -8.16 4.47 -13.82
CA LYS A 89 -8.90 5.43 -12.97
C LYS A 89 -10.40 5.24 -12.99
N GLU A 90 -10.97 4.90 -14.15
CA GLU A 90 -12.40 4.61 -14.29
C GLU A 90 -12.77 3.35 -13.50
N GLU A 91 -11.98 2.26 -13.64
CA GLU A 91 -12.18 1.00 -12.91
C GLU A 91 -12.16 1.20 -11.38
N LYS A 92 -11.25 2.05 -10.90
CA LYS A 92 -11.07 2.33 -9.46
C LYS A 92 -11.95 3.47 -8.94
N ASN A 93 -12.79 4.07 -9.78
CA ASN A 93 -13.62 5.23 -9.45
C ASN A 93 -12.84 6.45 -8.88
N ILE A 94 -11.61 6.68 -9.36
CA ILE A 94 -10.72 7.78 -8.91
C ILE A 94 -10.49 8.86 -9.99
N HIS A 95 -11.25 8.81 -11.08
CA HIS A 95 -11.07 9.67 -12.24
C HIS A 95 -11.20 11.18 -11.95
N GLY A 96 -11.94 11.58 -10.91
CA GLY A 96 -12.11 12.97 -10.49
C GLY A 96 -11.03 13.51 -9.53
N LEU A 97 -10.11 12.66 -9.06
CA LEU A 97 -9.11 13.04 -8.06
C LEU A 97 -7.86 13.67 -8.72
N PRO A 98 -7.29 14.73 -8.12
CA PRO A 98 -6.06 15.37 -8.63
C PRO A 98 -4.82 14.46 -8.53
N GLY A 99 -4.91 13.40 -7.73
CA GLY A 99 -3.93 12.34 -7.55
C GLY A 99 -4.42 11.36 -6.49
N VAL A 100 -3.73 10.24 -6.32
CA VAL A 100 -4.08 9.20 -5.35
C VAL A 100 -2.85 8.74 -4.60
N ILE A 101 -3.09 8.24 -3.38
CA ILE A 101 -2.08 7.55 -2.60
C ILE A 101 -2.34 6.06 -2.72
N ASP A 102 -1.30 5.32 -3.09
CA ASP A 102 -1.28 3.87 -3.04
C ASP A 102 -0.60 3.45 -1.74
N LEU A 103 -1.32 2.69 -0.91
CA LEU A 103 -0.79 2.05 0.29
C LEU A 103 -0.70 0.55 0.03
N ALA A 104 0.52 0.03 0.05
CA ALA A 104 0.85 -1.32 -0.31
C ALA A 104 1.49 -2.10 0.83
N ILE A 105 1.29 -3.42 0.84
CA ILE A 105 2.04 -4.38 1.65
C ILE A 105 2.73 -5.39 0.74
N PHE A 106 4.01 -5.66 1.02
CA PHE A 106 4.79 -6.69 0.33
C PHE A 106 4.89 -7.93 1.20
N TYR A 107 4.24 -9.01 0.77
CA TYR A 107 4.11 -10.23 1.56
C TYR A 107 5.10 -11.34 1.15
N GLY A 108 5.85 -11.11 0.07
CA GLY A 108 6.81 -12.07 -0.48
C GLY A 108 8.03 -11.37 -1.06
N ARG A 109 8.98 -12.14 -1.61
CA ARG A 109 10.30 -11.64 -2.07
C ARG A 109 10.45 -11.65 -3.59
N ASN A 110 11.57 -11.10 -4.05
CA ASN A 110 11.97 -11.04 -5.47
C ASN A 110 10.97 -10.19 -6.28
N ASN A 111 10.64 -9.02 -5.74
CA ASN A 111 9.75 -8.02 -6.31
C ASN A 111 10.56 -6.97 -7.08
N LEU A 112 9.95 -6.37 -8.10
CA LEU A 112 10.50 -5.22 -8.81
C LEU A 112 9.39 -4.19 -8.98
N LEU A 113 9.60 -2.98 -8.48
CA LEU A 113 8.73 -1.86 -8.75
C LEU A 113 9.10 -1.23 -10.10
N LEU A 114 8.74 -1.95 -11.16
CA LEU A 114 9.04 -1.64 -12.55
C LEU A 114 7.81 -1.94 -13.40
N ASN A 115 7.33 -0.97 -14.16
CA ASN A 115 6.22 -1.16 -15.09
C ASN A 115 6.53 -0.61 -16.49
N GLY A 116 5.66 -0.93 -17.44
CA GLY A 116 5.77 -0.49 -18.84
C GLY A 116 5.32 0.94 -19.10
N ASP A 117 4.73 1.61 -18.11
CA ASP A 117 4.17 2.95 -18.26
C ASP A 117 5.24 4.02 -18.03
N VAL A 118 6.00 3.89 -16.94
CA VAL A 118 6.97 4.91 -16.49
C VAL A 118 8.34 4.35 -16.13
N GLY A 119 8.53 3.02 -16.23
CA GLY A 119 9.77 2.38 -15.80
C GLY A 119 9.78 2.15 -14.29
N TRP A 120 10.85 2.61 -13.61
CA TRP A 120 10.99 2.43 -12.16
C TRP A 120 9.94 3.26 -11.40
N VAL A 121 9.31 2.64 -10.41
CA VAL A 121 8.29 3.27 -9.55
C VAL A 121 8.75 3.23 -8.09
N PRO A 122 9.66 4.12 -7.65
CA PRO A 122 10.13 4.10 -6.27
C PRO A 122 8.99 4.39 -5.30
N GLY A 123 8.89 3.58 -4.24
CA GLY A 123 7.93 3.78 -3.16
C GLY A 123 8.62 3.99 -1.81
N ASN A 124 8.00 4.78 -0.94
CA ASN A 124 8.52 5.08 0.39
C ASN A 124 8.22 3.93 1.35
N VAL A 125 9.23 3.23 1.84
CA VAL A 125 9.04 2.23 2.90
C VAL A 125 8.88 2.98 4.21
N TYR A 126 7.70 2.94 4.82
CA TYR A 126 7.39 3.72 6.03
C TYR A 126 7.02 2.86 7.24
N ALA A 127 6.74 1.59 7.05
CA ALA A 127 6.53 0.66 8.15
C ALA A 127 7.05 -0.73 7.78
N THR A 128 7.34 -1.55 8.80
CA THR A 128 7.67 -2.97 8.64
C THR A 128 6.69 -3.82 9.43
N ILE A 129 6.14 -4.87 8.82
CA ILE A 129 5.28 -5.83 9.52
C ILE A 129 6.15 -6.63 10.51
N THR A 130 5.84 -6.52 11.79
CA THR A 130 6.57 -7.18 12.89
C THR A 130 5.81 -8.39 13.45
N GLU A 131 4.49 -8.45 13.28
CA GLU A 131 3.67 -9.57 13.76
C GLU A 131 2.65 -10.02 12.71
N GLY A 132 2.53 -11.33 12.51
CA GLY A 132 1.49 -11.92 11.65
C GLY A 132 1.74 -11.79 10.14
N LEU A 133 3.01 -11.64 9.72
CA LEU A 133 3.38 -11.61 8.30
C LEU A 133 3.03 -12.92 7.58
N ASP A 134 3.21 -14.06 8.24
CA ASP A 134 2.89 -15.39 7.73
C ASP A 134 1.41 -15.54 7.35
N ARG A 135 0.50 -15.27 8.30
CA ARG A 135 -0.95 -15.33 8.06
C ARG A 135 -1.40 -14.26 7.05
N MET A 136 -0.77 -13.08 7.06
CA MET A 136 -1.06 -12.05 6.07
C MET A 136 -0.63 -12.48 4.66
N ALA A 137 0.52 -13.14 4.54
CA ALA A 137 1.00 -13.67 3.26
C ALA A 137 0.09 -14.77 2.70
N GLU A 138 -0.42 -15.66 3.55
CA GLU A 138 -1.43 -16.65 3.14
C GLU A 138 -2.71 -15.97 2.64
N ALA A 139 -3.21 -14.97 3.37
CA ALA A 139 -4.39 -14.21 2.99
C ALA A 139 -4.18 -13.43 1.68
N CYS A 140 -3.03 -12.80 1.49
CA CYS A 140 -2.67 -12.11 0.24
C CYS A 140 -2.58 -13.08 -0.94
N ASN A 141 -2.04 -14.29 -0.72
CA ASN A 141 -2.01 -15.32 -1.74
C ASN A 141 -3.42 -15.80 -2.13
N ASP A 142 -4.34 -15.86 -1.16
CA ASP A 142 -5.75 -16.12 -1.44
C ASP A 142 -6.44 -14.95 -2.16
N VAL A 143 -6.10 -13.69 -1.86
CA VAL A 143 -6.56 -12.53 -2.67
C VAL A 143 -6.16 -12.70 -4.13
N TRP A 144 -4.95 -13.17 -4.41
CA TRP A 144 -4.49 -13.46 -5.77
C TRP A 144 -5.27 -14.60 -6.43
N ARG A 145 -5.46 -15.73 -5.74
CA ARG A 145 -6.09 -16.93 -6.33
C ARG A 145 -7.60 -16.85 -6.42
N SER A 146 -8.25 -16.32 -5.39
CA SER A 146 -9.69 -16.35 -5.18
C SER A 146 -10.35 -14.99 -5.46
N GLY A 147 -9.54 -13.94 -5.66
CA GLY A 147 -10.00 -12.60 -5.99
C GLY A 147 -10.26 -11.71 -4.79
N ALA A 148 -10.47 -10.42 -5.08
CA ALA A 148 -10.59 -9.34 -4.10
C ALA A 148 -11.99 -8.69 -4.05
N VAL A 149 -12.99 -9.25 -4.71
CA VAL A 149 -14.34 -8.64 -4.77
C VAL A 149 -14.94 -8.53 -3.36
N GLY A 150 -15.22 -7.29 -2.96
CA GLY A 150 -15.73 -6.93 -1.62
C GLY A 150 -14.71 -7.10 -0.49
N GLU A 151 -13.43 -7.33 -0.80
CA GLU A 151 -12.34 -7.32 0.17
C GLU A 151 -11.82 -5.90 0.37
N ARG A 152 -11.50 -5.53 1.62
CA ARG A 152 -10.96 -4.22 1.96
C ARG A 152 -9.63 -4.35 2.67
N LEU A 153 -8.64 -3.57 2.24
CA LEU A 153 -7.37 -3.40 2.94
C LEU A 153 -7.43 -2.12 3.77
N VAL A 154 -7.31 -2.25 5.09
CA VAL A 154 -7.51 -1.13 6.02
C VAL A 154 -6.39 -1.03 7.03
N TYR A 155 -5.92 0.20 7.24
CA TYR A 155 -4.85 0.61 8.14
C TYR A 155 -5.46 1.38 9.30
N ARG A 156 -5.13 0.99 10.54
CA ARG A 156 -5.64 1.61 11.77
C ARG A 156 -4.52 1.79 12.79
N ARG A 157 -4.68 2.75 13.69
CA ARG A 157 -3.82 2.84 14.88
C ARG A 157 -3.92 1.52 15.66
N HIS A 158 -2.80 1.06 16.16
CA HIS A 158 -2.75 -0.16 16.95
C HIS A 158 -3.14 0.18 18.39
N GLU A 159 -4.16 -0.47 18.92
CA GLU A 159 -4.53 -0.37 20.33
C GLU A 159 -3.77 -1.45 21.09
N SER A 160 -2.94 -1.02 22.04
CA SER A 160 -2.15 -1.87 22.95
C SER A 160 -2.97 -2.42 24.09
#